data_AF-A0A7W7CUT1-F1
#
_entry.id   AF-A0A7W7CUT1-F1
#
_cell.length_a   1.000
_cell.length_b   1.000
_cell.length_c   1.000
_cell.angle_alpha   90.00
_cell.angle_beta   90.00
_cell.angle_gamma   90.00
#
_symmetry.space_group_name_H-M   'P 1'
#
loop_
_entity.id
_entity.type
_entity.pdbx_description
1 polymer ?
#
loop_
_entity_poly.entity_id
_entity_poly.type
_entity_poly.pdbx_seq_one_letter_code
_entity_poly.pdbx_strand_id
1 'polypeptide(L)'
;MTTTQTSLMPVDPAVSPAQASRVLAIRANLLPDEITAGRNARRTRSLLIATVLAVIAGLGGWYVYAVQNLDSATENLTSATDSVAKAQNDKKKYAGVTGIISDRDQVKADLKTLMANDLPWAKTTDTLRSTAAAANVTVKDMGANVVLDAAAPAADGKAAAATERTVAMINLTGQAPDKTDVAVFVDKLAGLKGFADPYVTSVSKNGEEKWDYALSVKVTSAALCGRFTTACAATGGN
;
A
#
# COMPACT_ATOMS: atom_id res chain seq x y z
N MET A 1 43.02 -47.48 40.94
CA MET A 1 43.94 -48.36 40.19
C MET A 1 43.30 -48.67 38.85
N THR A 2 43.74 -47.99 37.80
CA THR A 2 43.15 -48.05 36.47
C THR A 2 44.25 -48.52 35.51
N THR A 3 44.14 -49.78 35.09
CA THR A 3 45.06 -50.44 34.16
C THR A 3 44.67 -50.10 32.73
N THR A 4 45.54 -49.36 32.03
CA THR A 4 45.44 -49.10 30.59
C THR A 4 45.84 -50.35 29.80
N GLN A 5 44.91 -50.83 28.97
CA GLN A 5 45.08 -51.95 28.06
C GLN A 5 45.83 -51.46 26.81
N THR A 6 47.11 -51.83 26.66
CA THR A 6 47.88 -51.56 25.45
C THR A 6 47.48 -52.59 24.39
N SER A 7 46.74 -52.14 23.36
CA SER A 7 46.39 -52.94 22.19
C SER A 7 47.62 -53.12 21.29
N LEU A 8 48.12 -54.35 21.17
CA LEU A 8 49.13 -54.74 20.18
C LEU A 8 48.54 -54.68 18.76
N MET A 9 49.20 -53.94 17.86
CA MET A 9 48.87 -53.96 16.43
C MET A 9 49.13 -55.35 15.83
N PRO A 10 48.30 -55.83 14.88
CA PRO A 10 48.56 -57.07 14.17
C PRO A 10 49.81 -56.92 13.30
N VAL A 11 50.73 -57.87 13.44
CA VAL A 11 51.88 -57.99 12.54
C VAL A 11 51.36 -58.48 11.18
N ASP A 12 51.54 -57.64 10.17
CA ASP A 12 51.23 -57.94 8.78
C ASP A 12 52.05 -59.17 8.31
N PRO A 13 51.42 -60.28 7.86
CA PRO A 13 52.12 -61.47 7.44
C PRO A 13 52.87 -61.33 6.10
N ALA A 14 52.82 -60.17 5.45
CA ALA A 14 53.51 -59.93 4.18
C ALA A 14 55.02 -59.61 4.31
N VAL A 15 55.57 -59.50 5.53
CA VAL A 15 57.00 -59.26 5.73
C VAL A 15 57.73 -60.60 5.90
N SER A 16 58.33 -61.10 4.81
CA SER A 16 59.17 -62.31 4.88
C SER A 16 60.33 -62.13 5.89
N PRO A 17 60.72 -63.16 6.65
CA PRO A 17 61.83 -63.07 7.62
C PRO A 17 63.19 -62.74 6.96
N ALA A 18 63.28 -62.75 5.63
CA ALA A 18 64.47 -62.33 4.88
C ALA A 18 64.69 -60.80 4.89
N GLN A 19 63.68 -59.99 5.22
CA GLN A 19 63.82 -58.51 5.27
C GLN A 19 64.31 -57.99 6.64
N ALA A 20 64.11 -58.75 7.71
CA ALA A 20 64.57 -58.39 9.06
C ALA A 20 66.07 -58.67 9.30
N SER A 21 66.72 -59.47 8.45
CA SER A 21 68.15 -59.81 8.55
C SER A 21 69.04 -59.04 7.56
N ARG A 22 68.56 -57.93 6.96
CA ARG A 22 69.47 -57.03 6.24
C ARG A 22 70.37 -56.34 7.26
N VAL A 23 71.52 -56.97 7.49
CA VAL A 23 72.70 -56.38 8.11
C VAL A 23 72.85 -54.95 7.58
N LEU A 24 72.60 -53.97 8.43
CA LEU A 24 72.95 -52.59 8.15
C LEU A 24 74.45 -52.59 7.91
N ALA A 25 74.86 -52.48 6.64
CA ALA A 25 76.26 -52.35 6.31
C ALA A 25 76.73 -51.03 6.93
N ILE A 26 77.37 -51.10 8.11
CA ILE A 26 78.08 -49.99 8.72
C ILE A 26 79.28 -49.71 7.80
N ARG A 27 79.03 -48.95 6.74
CA ARG A 27 80.07 -48.46 5.86
C ARG A 27 80.61 -47.19 6.51
N ALA A 28 81.82 -47.26 7.06
CA ALA A 28 82.56 -46.06 7.42
C ALA A 28 82.83 -45.29 6.12
N ASN A 29 82.25 -44.10 5.99
CA ASN A 29 82.47 -43.23 4.84
C ASN A 29 83.88 -42.66 4.94
N LEU A 30 84.83 -43.27 4.23
CA LEU A 30 86.24 -42.85 4.17
C LEU A 30 86.48 -41.76 3.11
N LEU A 31 85.44 -41.19 2.49
CA LEU A 31 85.59 -40.02 1.65
C LEU A 31 85.78 -38.77 2.54
N PRO A 32 86.79 -37.92 2.27
CA PRO A 32 86.91 -36.61 2.91
C PRO A 32 85.63 -35.79 2.70
N ASP A 33 85.10 -35.23 3.79
CA ASP A 33 83.81 -34.51 3.80
C ASP A 33 83.78 -33.33 2.81
N GLU A 34 84.95 -32.79 2.45
CA GLU A 34 85.10 -31.74 1.44
C GLU A 34 84.54 -32.13 0.06
N ILE A 35 84.62 -33.41 -0.35
CA ILE A 35 84.12 -33.87 -1.66
C ILE A 35 82.60 -34.07 -1.64
N THR A 36 82.02 -34.53 -0.52
CA THR A 36 80.57 -34.71 -0.36
C THR A 36 79.84 -33.40 -0.14
N ALA A 37 80.46 -32.45 0.57
CA ALA A 37 79.90 -31.12 0.81
C ALA A 37 79.74 -30.31 -0.49
N GLY A 38 80.71 -30.37 -1.42
CA GLY A 38 80.65 -29.63 -2.69
C GLY A 38 79.49 -30.04 -3.61
N ARG A 39 79.16 -31.34 -3.66
CA ARG A 39 78.05 -31.86 -4.48
C ARG A 39 76.68 -31.53 -3.88
N ASN A 40 76.57 -31.63 -2.56
CA ASN A 40 75.35 -31.28 -1.84
C ASN A 40 75.09 -29.77 -1.87
N ALA A 41 76.14 -28.94 -1.78
CA ALA A 41 76.04 -27.48 -1.87
C ALA A 41 75.48 -26.99 -3.22
N ARG A 42 75.87 -27.61 -4.34
CA ARG A 42 75.31 -27.26 -5.65
C ARG A 42 73.83 -27.64 -5.74
N ARG A 43 73.46 -28.81 -5.19
CA ARG A 43 72.07 -29.27 -5.18
C ARG A 43 71.20 -28.39 -4.29
N THR A 44 71.62 -28.08 -3.07
CA THR A 44 70.89 -27.18 -2.16
C THR A 44 70.79 -25.77 -2.74
N ARG A 45 71.86 -25.23 -3.35
CA ARG A 45 71.81 -23.92 -4.01
C ARG A 45 70.82 -23.90 -5.19
N SER A 46 70.80 -24.93 -6.03
CA SER A 46 69.83 -25.02 -7.12
C SER A 46 68.39 -25.15 -6.62
N LEU A 47 68.18 -25.88 -5.51
CA LEU A 47 66.87 -26.07 -4.90
C LEU A 47 66.39 -24.76 -4.26
N LEU A 48 67.27 -24.02 -3.58
CA LEU A 48 66.97 -22.69 -3.03
C LEU A 48 66.56 -21.70 -4.13
N ILE A 49 67.31 -21.64 -5.23
CA ILE A 49 66.96 -20.77 -6.37
C ILE A 49 65.60 -21.17 -6.95
N ALA A 50 65.35 -22.45 -7.14
CA ALA A 50 64.07 -22.94 -7.64
C ALA A 50 62.91 -22.58 -6.69
N THR A 51 63.09 -22.72 -5.37
CA THR A 51 62.06 -22.33 -4.39
C THR A 51 61.82 -20.82 -4.39
N VAL A 52 62.85 -20.00 -4.50
CA VAL A 52 62.70 -18.54 -4.58
C VAL A 52 61.94 -18.14 -5.84
N LEU A 53 62.29 -18.74 -6.99
CA LEU A 53 61.57 -18.50 -8.25
C LEU A 53 60.11 -18.94 -8.16
N ALA A 54 59.82 -20.07 -7.53
CA ALA A 54 58.46 -20.55 -7.31
C ALA A 54 57.64 -19.58 -6.43
N VAL A 55 58.24 -19.04 -5.37
CA VAL A 55 57.59 -18.04 -4.51
C VAL A 55 57.32 -16.75 -5.27
N ILE A 56 58.30 -16.25 -6.04
CA ILE A 56 58.12 -15.04 -6.86
C ILE A 56 57.02 -15.26 -7.89
N ALA A 57 56.99 -16.40 -8.57
CA ALA A 57 55.94 -16.75 -9.52
C ALA A 57 54.57 -16.84 -8.84
N GLY A 58 54.49 -17.41 -7.63
CA GLY A 58 53.27 -17.47 -6.82
C GLY A 58 52.75 -16.09 -6.44
N LEU A 59 53.63 -15.20 -5.97
CA LEU A 59 53.27 -13.81 -5.63
C LEU A 59 52.87 -13.00 -6.87
N GLY A 60 53.57 -13.19 -7.99
CA GLY A 60 53.24 -12.55 -9.26
C GLY A 60 51.87 -13.00 -9.79
N GLY A 61 51.59 -14.30 -9.76
CA GLY A 61 50.28 -14.84 -10.14
C GLY A 61 49.16 -14.34 -9.22
N TRP A 62 49.39 -14.30 -7.91
CA TRP A 62 48.43 -13.77 -6.94
C TRP A 62 48.13 -12.29 -7.18
N TYR A 63 49.15 -11.48 -7.46
CA TYR A 63 48.98 -10.05 -7.74
C TYR A 63 48.13 -9.81 -8.98
N VAL A 64 48.39 -10.54 -10.08
CA VAL A 64 47.59 -10.43 -11.31
C VAL A 64 46.13 -10.82 -11.06
N TYR A 65 45.88 -11.88 -10.29
CA TYR A 65 44.53 -12.30 -9.92
C TYR A 65 43.81 -11.23 -9.06
N ALA A 66 44.51 -10.62 -8.10
CA ALA A 66 43.95 -9.56 -7.26
C ALA A 66 43.56 -8.31 -8.08
N VAL A 67 44.37 -7.91 -9.06
CA VAL A 67 44.08 -6.76 -9.93
C VAL A 67 42.85 -7.02 -10.79
N GLN A 68 42.71 -8.21 -11.40
CA GLN A 68 41.53 -8.55 -12.20
C GLN A 68 40.22 -8.53 -11.39
N ASN A 69 40.28 -8.95 -10.12
CA ASN A 69 39.14 -8.88 -9.23
C ASN A 69 38.76 -7.43 -8.89
N LEU A 70 39.75 -6.54 -8.73
CA LEU A 70 39.53 -5.11 -8.51
C LEU A 70 38.86 -4.47 -9.73
N ASP A 71 39.35 -4.76 -10.93
CA ASP A 71 38.78 -4.24 -12.18
C ASP A 71 37.34 -4.72 -12.37
N SER A 72 37.07 -6.00 -12.10
CA SER A 72 35.70 -6.55 -12.15
C SER A 72 34.78 -5.90 -11.11
N ALA A 73 35.27 -5.62 -9.90
CA ALA A 73 34.49 -4.95 -8.87
C ALA A 73 34.19 -3.49 -9.23
N THR A 74 35.15 -2.77 -9.81
CA THR A 74 34.97 -1.37 -10.24
C THR A 74 34.06 -1.26 -11.46
N GLU A 75 34.14 -2.19 -12.40
CA GLU A 75 33.23 -2.27 -13.55
C GLU A 75 31.79 -2.53 -13.11
N ASN A 76 31.58 -3.48 -12.18
CA ASN A 76 30.27 -3.76 -11.60
C ASN A 76 29.68 -2.55 -10.88
N LEU A 77 30.48 -1.84 -10.08
CA LEU A 77 30.05 -0.62 -9.40
C LEU A 77 29.66 0.47 -10.41
N THR A 78 30.44 0.65 -11.46
CA THR A 78 30.19 1.63 -12.53
C THR A 78 28.89 1.29 -13.26
N SER A 79 28.71 0.03 -13.67
CA SER A 79 27.47 -0.43 -14.34
C SER A 79 26.23 -0.27 -13.45
N ALA A 80 26.34 -0.57 -12.16
CA ALA A 80 25.25 -0.37 -11.21
C ALA A 80 24.91 1.12 -11.04
N THR A 81 25.93 1.97 -10.95
CA THR A 81 25.76 3.44 -10.84
C THR A 81 25.07 4.01 -12.09
N ASP A 82 25.50 3.57 -13.28
CA ASP A 82 24.89 3.96 -14.55
C ASP A 82 23.45 3.49 -14.66
N SER A 83 23.15 2.28 -14.20
CA SER A 83 21.79 1.74 -14.17
C SER A 83 20.88 2.56 -13.25
N VAL A 84 21.38 2.98 -12.08
CA VAL A 84 20.64 3.86 -11.17
C VAL A 84 20.43 5.24 -11.78
N ALA A 85 21.45 5.83 -12.40
CA ALA A 85 21.34 7.13 -13.06
C ALA A 85 20.33 7.09 -14.22
N LYS A 86 20.34 6.02 -15.03
CA LYS A 86 19.37 5.79 -16.10
C LYS A 86 17.96 5.64 -15.54
N ALA A 87 17.76 4.82 -14.50
CA ALA A 87 16.46 4.66 -13.86
C ALA A 87 15.94 5.98 -13.25
N GLN A 88 16.81 6.81 -12.67
CA GLN A 88 16.43 8.14 -12.17
C GLN A 88 16.03 9.08 -13.31
N ASN A 89 16.77 9.08 -14.43
CA ASN A 89 16.41 9.87 -15.60
C ASN A 89 15.10 9.40 -16.24
N ASP A 90 14.86 8.09 -16.29
CA ASP A 90 13.59 7.55 -16.77
C ASP A 90 12.43 7.92 -15.84
N LYS A 91 12.63 7.90 -14.51
CA LYS A 91 11.63 8.44 -13.56
C LYS A 91 11.32 9.92 -13.83
N LYS A 92 12.31 10.76 -14.14
CA LYS A 92 12.09 12.17 -14.49
C LYS A 92 11.23 12.34 -15.74
N LYS A 93 11.36 11.46 -16.75
CA LYS A 93 10.51 11.47 -17.95
C LYS A 93 9.03 11.26 -17.60
N TYR A 94 8.75 10.48 -16.56
CA TYR A 94 7.39 10.21 -16.09
C TYR A 94 6.93 11.09 -14.93
N ALA A 95 7.77 12.03 -14.47
CA ALA A 95 7.44 12.92 -13.34
C ALA A 95 6.16 13.73 -13.60
N GLY A 96 5.94 14.15 -14.84
CA GLY A 96 4.69 14.82 -15.24
C GLY A 96 3.46 13.92 -15.10
N VAL A 97 3.56 12.65 -15.47
CA VAL A 97 2.45 11.68 -15.34
C VAL A 97 2.17 11.39 -13.87
N THR A 98 3.19 11.19 -13.04
CA THR A 98 3.00 10.99 -11.60
C THR A 98 2.41 12.22 -10.92
N GLY A 99 2.76 13.43 -11.38
CA GLY A 99 2.14 14.69 -10.93
C GLY A 99 0.64 14.71 -11.23
N ILE A 100 0.26 14.44 -12.47
CA ILE A 100 -1.16 14.40 -12.89
C ILE A 100 -1.96 13.34 -12.09
N ILE A 101 -1.36 12.17 -11.81
CA ILE A 101 -2.00 11.15 -10.99
C ILE A 101 -2.22 11.66 -9.56
N SER A 102 -1.22 12.30 -8.96
CA SER A 102 -1.32 12.90 -7.63
C SER A 102 -2.40 13.99 -7.58
N ASP A 103 -2.41 14.90 -8.56
CA ASP A 103 -3.40 15.98 -8.66
C ASP A 103 -4.81 15.42 -8.79
N ARG A 104 -5.00 14.40 -9.63
CA ARG A 104 -6.29 13.71 -9.78
C ARG A 104 -6.74 13.09 -8.46
N ASP A 105 -5.85 12.43 -7.75
CA ASP A 105 -6.19 11.75 -6.50
C ASP A 105 -6.50 12.77 -5.39
N GLN A 106 -5.81 13.90 -5.37
CA GLN A 106 -6.14 15.02 -4.49
C GLN A 106 -7.50 15.63 -4.80
N VAL A 107 -7.79 15.96 -6.06
CA VAL A 107 -9.10 16.47 -6.48
C VAL A 107 -10.21 15.48 -6.13
N LYS A 108 -9.98 14.18 -6.27
CA LYS A 108 -10.94 13.14 -5.89
C LYS A 108 -11.17 13.10 -4.38
N ALA A 109 -10.12 13.26 -3.57
CA ALA A 109 -10.25 13.34 -2.12
C ALA A 109 -11.00 14.60 -1.68
N ASP A 110 -10.73 15.74 -2.32
CA ASP A 110 -11.41 17.01 -2.06
C ASP A 110 -12.90 16.91 -2.44
N LEU A 111 -13.22 16.38 -3.62
CA LEU A 111 -14.61 16.12 -4.05
C LEU A 111 -15.33 15.18 -3.09
N LYS A 112 -14.66 14.11 -2.62
CA LYS A 112 -15.24 13.19 -1.64
C LYS A 112 -15.57 13.90 -0.33
N THR A 113 -14.74 14.83 0.09
CA THR A 113 -14.92 15.61 1.32
C THR A 113 -16.02 16.66 1.17
N LEU A 114 -15.98 17.44 0.08
CA LEU A 114 -16.98 18.47 -0.23
C LEU A 114 -18.37 17.86 -0.42
N MET A 115 -18.45 16.70 -1.09
CA MET A 115 -19.71 16.02 -1.37
C MET A 115 -20.04 14.92 -0.35
N ALA A 116 -19.35 14.88 0.79
CA ALA A 116 -19.66 13.97 1.88
C ALA A 116 -21.04 14.26 2.50
N ASN A 117 -21.46 15.53 2.45
CA ASN A 117 -22.71 16.06 2.98
C ASN A 117 -23.63 16.57 1.86
N ASP A 118 -23.51 16.00 0.65
CA ASP A 118 -24.39 16.36 -0.46
C ASP A 118 -25.79 15.76 -0.27
N LEU A 119 -26.81 16.48 -0.72
CA LEU A 119 -28.19 16.02 -0.69
C LEU A 119 -28.52 15.38 -2.05
N PRO A 120 -28.98 14.13 -2.11
CA PRO A 120 -29.33 13.47 -3.36
C PRO A 120 -30.65 14.02 -3.94
N TRP A 121 -30.63 15.23 -4.50
CA TRP A 121 -31.82 15.96 -4.95
C TRP A 121 -32.78 15.13 -5.79
N ALA A 122 -32.28 14.39 -6.79
CA ALA A 122 -33.12 13.55 -7.64
C ALA A 122 -33.94 12.53 -6.83
N LYS A 123 -33.27 11.81 -5.92
CA LYS A 123 -33.91 10.81 -5.06
C LYS A 123 -34.89 11.46 -4.08
N THR A 124 -34.51 12.58 -3.49
CA THR A 124 -35.39 13.37 -2.61
C THR A 124 -36.65 13.79 -3.37
N THR A 125 -36.53 14.34 -4.58
CA THR A 125 -37.68 14.75 -5.39
C THR A 125 -38.56 13.56 -5.82
N ASP A 126 -37.97 12.40 -6.13
CA ASP A 126 -38.71 11.21 -6.52
C ASP A 126 -39.43 10.56 -5.33
N THR A 127 -38.84 10.61 -4.14
CA THR A 127 -39.47 10.17 -2.88
C THR A 127 -40.67 11.06 -2.57
N LEU A 128 -40.54 12.38 -2.75
CA LEU A 128 -41.65 13.32 -2.57
C LEU A 128 -42.78 13.07 -3.57
N ARG A 129 -42.46 12.88 -4.86
CA ARG A 129 -43.46 12.59 -5.90
C ARG A 129 -44.18 11.27 -5.67
N SER A 130 -43.45 10.21 -5.34
CA SER A 130 -44.05 8.90 -5.06
C SER A 130 -44.94 8.94 -3.80
N THR A 131 -44.53 9.68 -2.77
CA THR A 131 -45.34 9.90 -1.56
C THR A 131 -46.62 10.70 -1.87
N ALA A 132 -46.52 11.73 -2.72
CA ALA A 132 -47.67 12.52 -3.16
C ALA A 132 -48.65 11.67 -3.98
N ALA A 133 -48.15 10.88 -4.93
CA ALA A 133 -48.97 9.97 -5.73
C ALA A 133 -49.68 8.93 -4.85
N ALA A 134 -48.99 8.39 -3.84
CA ALA A 134 -49.58 7.46 -2.87
C ALA A 134 -50.66 8.10 -1.97
N ALA A 135 -50.75 9.43 -1.93
CA ALA A 135 -51.79 10.18 -1.23
C ALA A 135 -52.85 10.77 -2.19
N ASN A 136 -52.83 10.41 -3.49
CA ASN A 136 -53.68 11.00 -4.53
C ASN A 136 -53.52 12.52 -4.71
N VAL A 137 -52.34 13.05 -4.39
CA VAL A 137 -52.03 14.48 -4.48
C VAL A 137 -51.10 14.76 -5.66
N THR A 138 -51.38 15.82 -6.42
CA THR A 138 -50.55 16.25 -7.55
C THR A 138 -49.63 17.40 -7.14
N VAL A 139 -48.32 17.22 -7.24
CA VAL A 139 -47.34 18.31 -7.04
C VAL A 139 -47.21 19.11 -8.34
N LYS A 140 -47.38 20.43 -8.26
CA LYS A 140 -47.27 21.36 -9.39
C LYS A 140 -45.89 22.02 -9.44
N ASP A 141 -45.51 22.69 -8.36
CA ASP A 141 -44.21 23.34 -8.24
C ASP A 141 -43.49 22.87 -6.98
N MET A 142 -42.16 22.79 -7.08
CA MET A 142 -41.27 22.44 -5.98
C MET A 142 -40.09 23.39 -5.99
N GLY A 143 -40.01 24.23 -4.95
CA GLY A 143 -38.88 25.11 -4.70
C GLY A 143 -38.09 24.58 -3.52
N ALA A 144 -36.76 24.62 -3.59
CA ALA A 144 -35.92 24.27 -2.46
C ALA A 144 -34.95 25.40 -2.15
N ASN A 145 -34.81 25.72 -0.88
CA ASN A 145 -33.83 26.67 -0.39
C ASN A 145 -32.86 25.94 0.55
N VAL A 146 -31.57 26.04 0.24
CA VAL A 146 -30.53 25.42 1.05
C VAL A 146 -30.27 26.33 2.25
N VAL A 147 -30.71 25.87 3.41
CA VAL A 147 -30.49 26.52 4.69
C VAL A 147 -29.40 25.70 5.36
N LEU A 148 -28.16 25.81 4.86
CA LEU A 148 -27.03 25.30 5.62
C LEU A 148 -26.94 26.17 6.86
N ASP A 149 -27.52 25.68 7.96
CA ASP A 149 -27.22 26.20 9.28
C ASP A 149 -25.74 25.85 9.53
N ALA A 150 -24.87 26.76 9.13
CA ALA A 150 -23.45 26.65 9.32
C ALA A 150 -23.25 26.61 10.84
N ALA A 151 -23.10 25.40 11.39
CA ALA A 151 -22.49 25.27 12.70
C ALA A 151 -21.16 26.01 12.59
N ALA A 152 -21.08 27.17 13.23
CA ALA A 152 -19.81 27.81 13.49
C ALA A 152 -18.88 26.69 14.01
N PRO A 153 -17.67 26.53 13.46
CA PRO A 153 -16.75 25.54 13.97
C PRO A 153 -16.61 25.82 15.47
N ALA A 154 -17.01 24.85 16.30
CA ALA A 154 -16.71 24.94 17.71
C ALA A 154 -15.20 25.14 17.83
N ALA A 155 -14.77 26.11 18.64
CA ALA A 155 -13.38 26.54 18.78
C ALA A 155 -12.39 25.40 19.13
N ASP A 156 -12.90 24.21 19.46
CA ASP A 156 -12.14 23.03 19.90
C ASP A 156 -12.16 21.84 18.91
N GLY A 157 -12.56 22.03 17.65
CA GLY A 157 -12.49 20.97 16.62
C GLY A 157 -13.42 19.78 16.86
N LYS A 158 -14.30 19.83 17.87
CA LYS A 158 -15.37 18.86 18.07
C LYS A 158 -16.63 19.36 17.39
N ALA A 159 -17.09 18.65 16.37
CA ALA A 159 -18.41 18.88 15.79
C ALA A 159 -19.46 18.82 16.91
N ALA A 160 -20.21 19.89 17.11
CA ALA A 160 -21.33 19.90 18.05
C ALA A 160 -22.25 18.72 17.72
N ALA A 161 -22.58 17.92 18.74
CA ALA A 161 -23.51 16.80 18.62
C ALA A 161 -24.86 17.34 18.12
N ALA A 162 -25.09 17.22 16.80
CA ALA A 162 -26.28 17.76 16.17
C ALA A 162 -27.45 16.82 16.44
N THR A 163 -28.31 17.21 17.38
CA THR A 163 -29.76 17.05 17.21
C THR A 163 -30.07 17.43 15.76
N GLU A 164 -30.78 16.56 15.03
CA GLU A 164 -30.93 16.60 13.56
C GLU A 164 -30.91 18.03 12.95
N ARG A 165 -29.81 18.37 12.27
CA ARG A 165 -29.61 19.72 11.73
C ARG A 165 -30.48 19.91 10.50
N THR A 166 -31.13 21.07 10.35
CA THR A 166 -31.82 21.42 9.10
C THR A 166 -30.78 21.77 8.02
N VAL A 167 -30.90 21.16 6.84
CA VAL A 167 -30.00 21.32 5.69
C VAL A 167 -30.67 22.14 4.59
N ALA A 168 -31.96 21.93 4.39
CA ALA A 168 -32.73 22.63 3.37
C ALA A 168 -34.20 22.75 3.79
N MET A 169 -34.89 23.72 3.19
CA MET A 169 -36.33 23.88 3.29
C MET A 169 -36.92 23.70 1.90
N ILE A 170 -37.86 22.78 1.74
CA ILE A 170 -38.55 22.52 0.48
C ILE A 170 -39.97 23.08 0.61
N ASN A 171 -40.34 23.95 -0.34
CA ASN A 171 -41.67 24.48 -0.50
C ASN A 171 -42.34 23.79 -1.69
N LEU A 172 -43.49 23.18 -1.44
CA LEU A 172 -44.28 22.42 -2.39
C LEU A 172 -45.59 23.13 -2.60
N THR A 173 -46.02 23.22 -3.86
CA THR A 173 -47.39 23.60 -4.20
C THR A 173 -47.99 22.54 -5.09
N GLY A 174 -49.30 22.36 -4.98
CA GLY A 174 -49.98 21.32 -5.74
C GLY A 174 -51.48 21.36 -5.59
N GLN A 175 -52.13 20.31 -6.10
CA GLN A 175 -53.58 20.12 -6.06
C GLN A 175 -53.93 18.79 -5.41
N ALA A 176 -54.96 18.80 -4.58
CA ALA A 176 -55.56 17.61 -3.97
C ALA A 176 -57.07 17.56 -4.26
N PRO A 177 -57.68 16.35 -4.32
CA PRO A 177 -59.13 16.19 -4.44
C PRO A 177 -59.83 16.72 -3.18
N ASP A 178 -59.33 16.33 -2.00
CA ASP A 178 -59.91 16.66 -0.71
C ASP A 178 -58.88 17.18 0.29
N LYS A 179 -59.36 17.91 1.32
CA LYS A 179 -58.51 18.33 2.44
C LYS A 179 -57.91 17.15 3.22
N THR A 180 -58.64 16.03 3.25
CA THR A 180 -58.20 14.80 3.92
C THR A 180 -56.97 14.20 3.24
N ASP A 181 -56.89 14.25 1.91
CA ASP A 181 -55.73 13.76 1.16
C ASP A 181 -54.47 14.59 1.44
N VAL A 182 -54.64 15.91 1.61
CA VAL A 182 -53.54 16.80 2.02
C VAL A 182 -53.03 16.42 3.41
N ALA A 183 -53.94 16.13 4.37
CA ALA A 183 -53.54 15.68 5.71
C ALA A 183 -52.81 14.33 5.68
N VAL A 184 -53.31 13.36 4.91
CA VAL A 184 -52.65 12.06 4.71
C VAL A 184 -51.27 12.22 4.08
N PHE A 185 -51.12 13.16 3.15
CA PHE A 185 -49.82 13.48 2.56
C PHE A 185 -48.84 14.06 3.59
N VAL A 186 -49.28 15.00 4.43
CA VAL A 186 -48.48 15.57 5.53
C VAL A 186 -48.03 14.49 6.52
N ASP A 187 -48.93 13.60 6.93
CA ASP A 187 -48.63 12.52 7.86
C ASP A 187 -47.61 11.53 7.28
N LYS A 188 -47.76 11.18 5.99
CA LYS A 188 -46.78 10.33 5.29
C LYS A 188 -45.41 11.01 5.19
N LEU A 189 -45.37 12.31 4.92
CA LEU A 189 -44.12 13.08 4.90
C LEU A 189 -43.45 13.10 6.28
N ALA A 190 -44.21 13.24 7.36
CA ALA A 190 -43.70 13.22 8.73
C ALA A 190 -43.07 11.86 9.11
N GLY A 191 -43.53 10.77 8.49
CA GLY A 191 -42.99 9.43 8.69
C GLY A 191 -41.71 9.13 7.89
N LEU A 192 -41.30 9.99 6.95
CA LEU A 192 -40.12 9.75 6.12
C LEU A 192 -38.84 10.16 6.85
N LYS A 193 -37.88 9.24 6.91
CA LYS A 193 -36.55 9.51 7.46
C LYS A 193 -35.84 10.58 6.62
N GLY A 194 -35.39 11.66 7.28
CA GLY A 194 -34.70 12.79 6.64
C GLY A 194 -35.57 14.00 6.35
N PHE A 195 -36.87 13.91 6.64
CA PHE A 195 -37.80 15.05 6.60
C PHE A 195 -38.32 15.32 8.01
N ALA A 196 -38.44 16.60 8.36
CA ALA A 196 -38.95 17.05 9.65
C ALA A 196 -39.86 18.26 9.46
N ASP A 197 -40.75 18.45 10.43
CA ASP A 197 -41.66 19.59 10.51
C ASP A 197 -42.42 19.90 9.20
N PRO A 198 -43.15 18.95 8.60
CA PRO A 198 -44.02 19.29 7.47
C PRO A 198 -45.13 20.23 7.96
N TYR A 199 -45.23 21.39 7.32
CA TYR A 199 -46.16 22.45 7.70
C TYR A 199 -46.95 22.94 6.49
N VAL A 200 -48.27 22.92 6.57
CA VAL A 200 -49.15 23.43 5.52
C VAL A 200 -49.27 24.94 5.69
N THR A 201 -48.82 25.71 4.70
CA THR A 201 -48.85 27.18 4.73
C THR A 201 -50.19 27.74 4.28
N SER A 202 -50.81 27.14 3.27
CA SER A 202 -52.15 27.52 2.81
C SER A 202 -52.88 26.36 2.15
N VAL A 203 -54.20 26.36 2.28
CA VAL A 203 -55.11 25.48 1.54
C VAL A 203 -56.26 26.33 1.04
N SER A 204 -56.37 26.48 -0.28
CA SER A 204 -57.40 27.29 -0.92
C SER A 204 -58.15 26.47 -1.96
N LYS A 205 -59.47 26.65 -2.03
CA LYS A 205 -60.29 25.98 -3.05
C LYS A 205 -60.05 26.66 -4.39
N ASN A 206 -59.67 25.91 -5.42
CA ASN A 206 -59.49 26.42 -6.77
C ASN A 206 -60.62 25.86 -7.65
N GLY A 207 -61.67 26.66 -7.81
CA GLY A 207 -62.90 26.24 -8.49
C GLY A 207 -63.78 25.30 -7.66
N GLU A 208 -64.59 24.46 -8.32
CA GLU A 208 -65.59 23.63 -7.65
C GLU A 208 -65.06 22.29 -7.14
N GLU A 209 -63.97 21.74 -7.72
CA GLU A 209 -63.58 20.33 -7.54
C GLU A 209 -62.16 20.06 -7.00
N LYS A 210 -61.28 21.06 -6.87
CA LYS A 210 -59.89 20.84 -6.40
C LYS A 210 -59.45 21.84 -5.34
N TRP A 211 -58.57 21.38 -4.46
CA TRP A 211 -57.91 22.20 -3.44
C TRP A 211 -56.46 22.43 -3.83
N ASP A 212 -56.07 23.70 -4.00
CA ASP A 212 -54.68 24.07 -4.07
C ASP A 212 -54.11 24.08 -2.65
N TYR A 213 -52.92 23.50 -2.49
CA TYR A 213 -52.21 23.53 -1.21
C TYR A 213 -50.79 24.06 -1.41
N ALA A 214 -50.28 24.68 -0.36
CA ALA A 214 -48.87 25.00 -0.21
C ALA A 214 -48.36 24.41 1.10
N LEU A 215 -47.20 23.77 1.06
CA LEU A 215 -46.57 23.10 2.19
C LEU A 215 -45.08 23.37 2.20
N SER A 216 -44.52 23.60 3.38
CA SER A 216 -43.07 23.61 3.61
C SER A 216 -42.66 22.38 4.40
N VAL A 217 -41.51 21.80 4.07
CA VAL A 217 -40.91 20.70 4.84
C VAL A 217 -39.41 20.96 5.02
N LYS A 218 -38.89 20.65 6.21
CA LYS A 218 -37.45 20.76 6.48
C LYS A 218 -36.79 19.44 6.15
N VAL A 219 -35.65 19.51 5.48
CA VAL A 219 -34.78 18.36 5.22
C VAL A 219 -33.69 18.35 6.27
N THR A 220 -33.53 17.24 6.99
CA THR A 220 -32.56 17.13 8.07
C THR A 220 -31.25 16.47 7.62
N SER A 221 -30.22 16.55 8.46
CA SER A 221 -28.92 15.92 8.23
C SER A 221 -29.00 14.40 8.07
N ALA A 222 -30.10 13.76 8.48
CA ALA A 222 -30.35 12.34 8.25
C ALA A 222 -30.63 12.00 6.77
N ALA A 223 -31.01 12.98 5.95
CA ALA A 223 -31.17 12.83 4.50
C ALA A 223 -29.85 12.94 3.73
N LEU A 224 -28.77 13.39 4.39
CA LEU A 224 -27.46 13.51 3.77
C LEU A 224 -26.87 12.12 3.58
N CYS A 225 -26.55 11.81 2.33
CA CYS A 225 -25.82 10.61 2.00
C CYS A 225 -24.84 10.99 0.91
N GLY A 226 -23.59 11.19 1.32
CA GLY A 226 -22.58 11.78 0.47
C GLY A 226 -22.45 11.04 -0.86
N ARG A 227 -22.44 11.81 -1.95
CA ARG A 227 -22.47 11.28 -3.32
C ARG A 227 -21.32 10.32 -3.64
N PHE A 228 -20.20 10.44 -2.92
CA PHE A 228 -18.97 9.67 -3.12
C PHE A 228 -18.44 8.96 -1.86
N THR A 229 -19.19 8.95 -0.76
CA THR A 229 -18.73 8.38 0.53
C THR A 229 -19.43 7.06 0.86
N THR A 230 -20.74 7.12 1.10
CA THR A 230 -21.55 5.96 1.53
C THR A 230 -22.75 5.85 0.63
N ALA A 231 -22.98 4.67 0.05
CA ALA A 231 -24.17 4.43 -0.76
C ALA A 231 -25.41 4.69 0.09
N CYS A 232 -26.24 5.64 -0.34
CA CYS A 232 -27.54 5.90 0.28
C CYS A 232 -28.35 4.61 0.23
N ALA A 233 -28.90 4.14 1.36
CA ALA A 233 -29.83 3.00 1.36
C ALA A 233 -30.95 3.27 0.36
N ALA A 234 -31.01 2.50 -0.73
CA ALA A 234 -31.96 2.69 -1.81
C ALA A 234 -33.35 2.25 -1.34
N THR A 235 -34.16 3.21 -0.91
CA THR A 235 -35.61 3.08 -0.78
C THR A 235 -36.23 3.90 -1.90
N GLY A 236 -36.37 3.29 -3.09
CA GLY A 236 -37.18 3.81 -4.20
C GLY A 236 -36.44 4.07 -5.53
N GLY A 237 -36.60 3.13 -6.48
CA GLY A 237 -36.48 3.21 -7.97
C GLY A 237 -35.12 3.62 -8.58
N ASN A 238 -34.48 2.91 -9.50
CA ASN A 238 -34.71 1.64 -10.22
C ASN A 238 -33.53 0.69 -9.98
#